data_AF-A0A803MQ98-F1
#
_entry.id   AF-A0A803MQ98-F1
#
_cell.length_a   1.000
_cell.length_b   1.000
_cell.length_c   1.000
_cell.angle_alpha   90.00
_cell.angle_beta   90.00
_cell.angle_gamma   90.00
#
_symmetry.space_group_name_H-M   'P 1'
#
loop_
_entity.id
_entity.type
_entity.pdbx_description
1 polymer ?
#
loop_
_entity_poly.entity_id
_entity_poly.type
_entity_poly.pdbx_seq_one_letter_code
_entity_poly.pdbx_strand_id
1 'polypeptide(L)'
;MGLTYMSFFLSPATIGVEVHPLDFTTNLGKIRYYCWDTAGQEKFGGLRDGYYVCENIPIVLCGNKVDVKNRQVKAKQVTFHRKKNLQYYEISAKSNYNYEKPFLYLARKLAGDPNLVFKEEVALAPPEVEIDLIAQQQNEADLAQAAMQPLPDDDDDTFE
;
A
#
# COMPACT_ATOMS: atom_id res chain seq x y z
N MET A 1 -19.40 0.99 26.89
CA MET A 1 -19.95 0.37 25.67
C MET A 1 -19.05 0.80 24.54
N GLY A 2 -17.95 0.09 24.27
CA GLY A 2 -17.93 -1.15 23.51
C GLY A 2 -17.13 -0.87 22.24
N LEU A 3 -15.82 -0.62 22.39
CA LEU A 3 -14.90 -0.52 21.26
C LEU A 3 -14.54 -1.95 20.86
N THR A 4 -15.25 -2.46 19.86
CA THR A 4 -14.94 -3.73 19.21
C THR A 4 -13.59 -3.59 18.51
N TYR A 5 -12.64 -4.40 18.93
CA TYR A 5 -11.28 -4.48 18.43
C TYR A 5 -11.25 -4.64 16.90
N MET A 6 -10.56 -3.74 16.21
CA MET A 6 -10.22 -3.86 14.78
C MET A 6 -9.10 -4.91 14.62
N SER A 7 -9.50 -6.18 14.56
CA SER A 7 -8.64 -7.31 14.18
C SER A 7 -8.43 -7.31 12.66
N PHE A 8 -7.51 -6.48 12.17
CA PHE A 8 -7.33 -6.28 10.73
C PHE A 8 -6.31 -7.19 10.02
N PHE A 9 -5.56 -8.04 10.73
CA PHE A 9 -4.45 -8.76 10.08
C PHE A 9 -4.34 -10.27 10.36
N LEU A 10 -5.38 -10.88 10.95
CA LEU A 10 -5.44 -12.34 11.16
C LEU A 10 -6.81 -12.95 10.79
N SER A 11 -7.47 -12.43 9.75
CA SER A 11 -8.67 -13.09 9.20
C SER A 11 -8.26 -14.34 8.40
N PRO A 12 -9.01 -15.46 8.45
CA PRO A 12 -8.90 -16.52 7.45
C PRO A 12 -8.97 -15.94 6.03
N ALA A 13 -8.43 -16.65 5.04
CA ALA A 13 -8.39 -16.18 3.64
C ALA A 13 -9.75 -15.59 3.23
N THR A 14 -9.76 -14.31 2.84
CA THR A 14 -10.97 -13.58 2.46
C THR A 14 -11.74 -14.38 1.40
N ILE A 15 -13.05 -14.54 1.57
CA ILE A 15 -13.92 -15.18 0.56
C ILE A 15 -14.73 -14.05 -0.10
N GLY A 16 -14.42 -13.73 -1.35
CA GLY A 16 -15.08 -12.63 -2.07
C GLY A 16 -14.48 -11.27 -1.72
N VAL A 17 -15.29 -10.36 -1.18
CA VAL A 17 -14.87 -8.98 -0.84
C VAL A 17 -15.35 -8.64 0.57
N GLU A 18 -14.44 -8.09 1.39
CA GLU A 18 -14.77 -7.44 2.66
C GLU A 18 -14.53 -5.93 2.55
N VAL A 19 -15.49 -5.13 3.01
CA VAL A 19 -15.37 -3.67 2.98
C VAL A 19 -15.13 -3.13 4.38
N HIS A 20 -14.06 -2.36 4.49
CA HIS A 20 -13.48 -1.91 5.74
C HIS A 20 -13.41 -0.38 5.78
N PRO A 21 -14.24 0.30 6.59
CA PRO A 21 -14.17 1.75 6.74
C PRO A 21 -12.95 2.15 7.59
N LEU A 22 -12.15 3.09 7.08
CA LEU A 22 -11.00 3.67 7.77
C LEU A 22 -11.12 5.19 7.81
N ASP A 23 -11.13 5.74 9.01
CA ASP A 23 -11.28 7.18 9.25
C ASP A 23 -9.92 7.83 9.51
N PHE A 24 -9.65 8.94 8.82
CA PHE A 24 -8.47 9.78 9.00
C PHE A 24 -8.90 11.21 9.29
N THR A 25 -8.40 11.79 10.37
CA THR A 25 -8.57 13.22 10.68
C THR A 25 -7.48 14.02 9.97
N THR A 26 -7.85 15.01 9.16
CA THR A 26 -6.92 15.85 8.40
C THR A 26 -7.01 17.33 8.78
N ASN A 27 -6.11 18.16 8.25
CA ASN A 27 -6.22 19.62 8.33
C ASN A 27 -7.43 20.20 7.59
N LEU A 28 -8.06 19.46 6.67
CA LEU A 28 -9.24 19.88 5.91
C LEU A 28 -10.56 19.25 6.43
N GLY A 29 -10.49 18.43 7.47
CA GLY A 29 -11.64 17.68 8.00
C GLY A 29 -11.41 16.17 7.98
N LYS A 30 -12.47 15.40 8.21
CA LYS A 30 -12.39 13.93 8.25
C LYS A 30 -12.53 13.33 6.85
N ILE A 31 -11.66 12.37 6.53
CA ILE A 31 -11.74 11.54 5.32
C ILE A 31 -12.03 10.11 5.76
N ARG A 32 -12.96 9.44 5.08
CA ARG A 32 -13.26 8.02 5.26
C ARG A 32 -12.90 7.27 3.99
N TYR A 33 -11.97 6.33 4.10
CA TYR A 33 -11.70 5.35 3.05
C TYR A 33 -12.59 4.13 3.28
N TYR A 34 -13.21 3.63 2.22
CA TYR A 34 -13.81 2.31 2.20
C TYR A 34 -12.80 1.39 1.51
N CYS A 35 -12.05 0.61 2.28
CA CYS A 35 -11.09 -0.34 1.77
C CYS A 35 -11.80 -1.63 1.40
N TRP A 36 -11.79 -1.98 0.12
CA TRP A 36 -12.35 -3.22 -0.39
C TRP A 36 -11.22 -4.26 -0.39
N ASP A 37 -11.14 -5.05 0.67
CA ASP A 37 -10.24 -6.20 0.72
C ASP A 37 -10.81 -7.31 -0.15
N THR A 38 -10.09 -7.65 -1.20
CA THR A 38 -10.52 -8.65 -2.17
C THR A 38 -9.70 -9.90 -1.97
N ALA A 39 -10.36 -11.05 -1.98
CA ALA A 39 -9.67 -12.33 -2.03
C ALA A 39 -8.73 -12.35 -3.24
N GLY A 40 -7.45 -12.64 -3.05
CA GLY A 40 -6.47 -12.87 -4.12
C GLY A 40 -6.83 -14.12 -4.93
N GLN A 41 -7.90 -14.04 -5.72
CA GLN A 41 -8.49 -15.15 -6.48
C GLN A 41 -7.66 -15.48 -7.72
N GLU A 42 -6.39 -15.80 -7.54
CA GLU A 42 -5.58 -16.42 -8.60
C GLU A 42 -6.14 -17.80 -8.99
N LYS A 43 -6.98 -18.41 -8.13
CA LYS A 43 -7.64 -19.70 -8.36
C LYS A 43 -9.01 -19.64 -9.06
N PHE A 44 -9.63 -18.47 -9.23
CA PHE A 44 -11.00 -18.36 -9.77
C PHE A 44 -11.16 -17.37 -10.94
N GLY A 45 -10.05 -16.96 -11.55
CA GLY A 45 -10.02 -15.84 -12.49
C GLY A 45 -10.05 -14.52 -11.72
N GLY A 46 -9.23 -13.55 -12.13
CA GLY A 46 -9.15 -12.25 -11.48
C GLY A 46 -10.52 -11.56 -11.31
N LEU A 47 -10.54 -10.46 -10.56
CA LEU A 47 -11.74 -9.66 -10.37
C LEU A 47 -12.31 -9.26 -11.74
N ARG A 48 -13.57 -9.68 -12.01
CA ARG A 48 -14.27 -9.39 -13.27
C ARG A 48 -14.37 -7.87 -13.47
N ASP A 49 -14.43 -7.43 -14.73
CA ASP A 49 -14.42 -6.01 -15.14
C ASP A 49 -15.31 -5.09 -14.28
N GLY A 50 -16.45 -5.58 -13.78
CA GLY A 50 -17.37 -4.84 -12.91
C GLY A 50 -16.78 -4.28 -11.60
N TYR A 51 -15.57 -4.66 -11.18
CA TYR A 51 -14.92 -4.15 -9.97
C TYR A 51 -13.94 -2.97 -10.21
N TYR A 52 -13.50 -2.72 -11.46
CA TYR A 52 -12.42 -1.74 -11.74
C TYR A 52 -12.64 -0.87 -13.00
N VAL A 53 -13.88 -0.54 -13.35
CA VAL A 53 -14.14 0.35 -14.51
C VAL A 53 -14.05 1.82 -14.12
N CYS A 54 -12.86 2.30 -13.77
CA CYS A 54 -12.60 3.73 -13.58
C CYS A 54 -11.31 4.14 -14.29
N GLU A 55 -11.43 4.89 -15.39
CA GLU A 55 -10.27 5.55 -16.00
C GLU A 55 -9.82 6.73 -15.12
N ASN A 56 -8.51 6.94 -15.00
CA ASN A 56 -7.88 8.08 -14.31
C ASN A 56 -8.04 8.15 -12.77
N ILE A 57 -8.14 7.01 -12.09
CA ILE A 57 -8.06 6.98 -10.62
C ILE A 57 -6.60 7.03 -10.12
N PRO A 58 -6.30 7.74 -9.02
CA PRO A 58 -4.97 7.71 -8.44
C PRO A 58 -4.68 6.33 -7.85
N ILE A 59 -3.53 5.74 -8.22
CA ILE A 59 -3.12 4.40 -7.82
C ILE A 59 -1.79 4.48 -7.07
N VAL A 60 -1.68 3.68 -6.00
CA VAL A 60 -0.46 3.49 -5.22
C VAL A 60 -0.09 2.01 -5.21
N LEU A 61 1.15 1.68 -5.56
CA LEU A 61 1.72 0.35 -5.41
C LEU A 61 2.38 0.22 -4.03
N CYS A 62 2.03 -0.82 -3.28
CA CYS A 62 2.57 -1.07 -1.95
C CYS A 62 3.40 -2.35 -1.92
N GLY A 63 4.69 -2.25 -1.59
CA GLY A 63 5.53 -3.39 -1.24
C GLY A 63 5.32 -3.76 0.22
N ASN A 64 4.45 -4.73 0.51
CA ASN A 64 4.13 -5.14 1.87
C ASN A 64 5.16 -6.14 2.44
N LYS A 65 5.15 -6.32 3.77
CA LYS A 65 5.96 -7.27 4.55
C LYS A 65 7.45 -6.90 4.64
N VAL A 66 7.78 -5.61 4.67
CA VAL A 66 9.19 -5.17 4.76
C VAL A 66 9.85 -5.44 6.12
N ASP A 67 9.07 -5.86 7.12
CA ASP A 67 9.54 -6.42 8.39
C ASP A 67 10.29 -7.77 8.24
N VAL A 68 10.10 -8.47 7.11
CA VAL A 68 10.74 -9.77 6.86
C VAL A 68 12.19 -9.58 6.37
N LYS A 69 13.15 -10.13 7.12
CA LYS A 69 14.59 -10.04 6.81
C LYS A 69 14.99 -10.70 5.49
N ASN A 70 14.40 -11.84 5.15
CA ASN A 70 14.74 -12.59 3.93
C ASN A 70 13.86 -12.17 2.75
N ARG A 71 14.05 -10.92 2.30
CA ARG A 71 13.26 -10.33 1.22
C ARG A 71 13.64 -10.95 -0.13
N GLN A 72 12.62 -11.45 -0.85
CA GLN A 72 12.81 -12.09 -2.16
C GLN A 72 12.93 -11.07 -3.30
N VAL A 73 12.13 -10.01 -3.26
CA VAL A 73 12.13 -8.97 -4.29
C VAL A 73 13.10 -7.87 -3.91
N LYS A 74 14.22 -7.74 -4.62
CA LYS A 74 15.24 -6.71 -4.34
C LYS A 74 14.86 -5.36 -4.96
N ALA A 75 15.39 -4.27 -4.43
CA ALA A 75 15.15 -2.90 -4.92
C ALA A 75 15.25 -2.75 -6.46
N LYS A 76 16.26 -3.40 -7.07
CA LYS A 76 16.48 -3.38 -8.53
C LYS A 76 15.35 -4.03 -9.36
N GLN A 77 14.58 -4.94 -8.76
CA GLN A 77 13.46 -5.62 -9.42
C GLN A 77 12.16 -4.82 -9.30
N VAL A 78 12.12 -3.80 -8.43
CA VAL A 78 10.93 -2.97 -8.21
C VAL A 78 10.88 -1.86 -9.27
N THR A 79 10.55 -2.23 -10.52
CA THR A 79 10.55 -1.29 -11.66
C THR A 79 9.15 -0.98 -12.19
N PHE A 80 8.15 -1.81 -11.88
CA PHE A 80 6.79 -1.68 -12.41
C PHE A 80 6.15 -0.31 -12.16
N HIS A 81 6.31 0.23 -10.95
CA HIS A 81 5.77 1.56 -10.61
C HIS A 81 6.39 2.68 -11.46
N ARG A 82 7.67 2.56 -11.84
CA ARG A 82 8.34 3.52 -12.74
C ARG A 82 7.80 3.40 -14.16
N LYS A 83 7.61 2.17 -14.65
CA LYS A 83 7.04 1.90 -15.99
C LYS A 83 5.62 2.43 -16.14
N LYS A 84 4.79 2.31 -15.10
CA LYS A 84 3.38 2.76 -15.09
C LYS A 84 3.17 4.14 -14.46
N ASN A 85 4.25 4.86 -14.10
CA ASN A 85 4.20 6.15 -13.42
C ASN A 85 3.30 6.17 -12.16
N LEU A 86 3.42 5.12 -11.34
CA LEU A 86 2.68 4.93 -10.11
C LEU A 86 3.52 5.34 -8.90
N GLN A 87 2.86 5.86 -7.87
CA GLN A 87 3.51 6.05 -6.57
C GLN A 87 3.78 4.70 -5.92
N TYR A 88 4.97 4.51 -5.37
CA TYR A 88 5.36 3.30 -4.63
C TYR A 88 5.67 3.61 -3.17
N TYR A 89 5.22 2.74 -2.25
CA TYR A 89 5.62 2.77 -0.85
C TYR A 89 5.96 1.38 -0.33
N GLU A 90 7.01 1.31 0.46
CA GLU A 90 7.37 0.17 1.28
C GLU A 90 6.57 0.23 2.57
N ILE A 91 5.78 -0.81 2.88
CA ILE A 91 4.93 -0.85 4.07
C ILE A 91 5.05 -2.16 4.83
N SER A 92 4.72 -2.15 6.11
CA SER A 92 4.42 -3.37 6.86
C SER A 92 3.14 -3.19 7.65
N ALA A 93 2.16 -4.01 7.30
CA ALA A 93 0.92 -4.15 8.06
C ALA A 93 1.17 -4.62 9.50
N LYS A 94 2.21 -5.45 9.74
CA LYS A 94 2.46 -6.04 11.05
C LYS A 94 3.16 -5.10 12.03
N SER A 95 4.04 -4.22 11.52
CA SER A 95 4.73 -3.24 12.35
C SER A 95 4.12 -1.84 12.28
N ASN A 96 3.04 -1.67 11.52
CA ASN A 96 2.46 -0.38 11.15
C ASN A 96 3.42 0.56 10.39
N TYR A 97 4.56 0.06 9.91
CA TYR A 97 5.56 0.87 9.21
C TYR A 97 5.00 1.45 7.90
N ASN A 98 5.08 2.77 7.75
CA ASN A 98 4.62 3.55 6.60
C ASN A 98 3.13 3.34 6.21
N TYR A 99 2.31 2.76 7.10
CA TYR A 99 0.93 2.40 6.80
C TYR A 99 0.09 3.56 6.28
N GLU A 100 0.31 4.77 6.81
CA GLU A 100 -0.42 5.98 6.44
C GLU A 100 -0.03 6.59 5.09
N LYS A 101 1.17 6.32 4.58
CA LYS A 101 1.72 7.00 3.39
C LYS A 101 0.87 6.79 2.13
N PRO A 102 0.39 5.56 1.81
CA PRO A 102 -0.53 5.35 0.69
C PRO A 102 -1.81 6.19 0.81
N PHE A 103 -2.44 6.20 1.98
CA PHE A 103 -3.67 6.94 2.21
C PHE A 103 -3.46 8.45 2.14
N LEU A 104 -2.33 8.95 2.64
CA LEU A 104 -2.01 10.37 2.58
C LEU A 104 -1.78 10.83 1.13
N TYR A 105 -1.07 10.03 0.33
CA TYR A 105 -0.87 10.30 -1.09
C TYR A 105 -2.20 10.37 -1.84
N LEU A 106 -3.07 9.37 -1.63
CA LEU A 106 -4.40 9.34 -2.23
C LEU A 106 -5.24 10.53 -1.80
N ALA A 107 -5.21 10.90 -0.51
CA ALA A 107 -5.95 12.04 0.02
C ALA A 107 -5.52 13.34 -0.67
N ARG A 108 -4.21 13.57 -0.80
CA ARG A 108 -3.65 14.75 -1.49
C ARG A 108 -4.07 14.81 -2.96
N LYS A 109 -4.02 13.68 -3.66
CA LYS A 109 -4.42 13.59 -5.07
C LYS A 109 -5.91 13.82 -5.28
N LEU A 110 -6.75 13.22 -4.44
CA LEU A 110 -8.22 13.33 -4.53
C LEU A 110 -8.72 14.70 -4.07
N ALA A 111 -8.10 15.30 -3.05
CA ALA A 111 -8.46 16.64 -2.57
C ALA A 111 -7.83 17.77 -3.39
N GLY A 112 -6.81 17.47 -4.20
CA GLY A 112 -6.06 18.48 -4.95
C GLY A 112 -5.18 19.40 -4.07
N ASP A 113 -4.90 19.01 -2.83
CA ASP A 113 -4.11 19.80 -1.88
C ASP A 113 -2.82 19.05 -1.48
N PRO A 114 -1.63 19.50 -1.92
CA PRO A 114 -0.36 18.88 -1.53
C PRO A 114 0.01 19.11 -0.06
N ASN A 115 -0.59 20.10 0.60
CA ASN A 115 -0.35 20.43 2.00
C ASN A 115 -1.29 19.67 2.97
N LEU A 116 -2.16 18.80 2.45
CA LEU A 116 -2.99 17.94 3.28
C LEU A 116 -2.10 17.07 4.18
N VAL A 117 -2.41 17.05 5.47
CA VAL A 117 -1.73 16.25 6.50
C VAL A 117 -2.74 15.56 7.40
N PHE A 118 -2.38 14.38 7.91
CA PHE A 118 -3.13 13.71 8.96
C PHE A 118 -2.75 14.31 10.32
N LYS A 119 -3.76 14.58 11.15
CA LYS A 119 -3.60 15.26 12.45
C LYS A 119 -3.52 14.32 13.64
N GLU A 120 -4.06 13.12 13.50
CA GLU A 120 -4.20 12.13 14.58
C GLU A 120 -3.72 10.79 14.04
N GLU A 121 -3.00 10.04 14.86
CA GLU A 121 -2.71 8.64 14.56
C GLU A 121 -4.02 7.87 14.57
N VAL A 122 -4.26 7.09 13.51
CA VAL A 122 -5.38 6.14 13.50
C VAL A 122 -5.17 5.17 14.65
N ALA A 123 -6.25 4.83 15.36
CA ALA A 123 -6.21 3.81 16.40
C ALA A 123 -5.95 2.42 15.78
N LEU A 124 -4.68 2.15 15.48
CA LEU A 124 -4.22 0.88 14.94
C LEU A 124 -4.05 -0.13 16.08
N ALA A 125 -4.14 -1.42 15.72
CA ALA A 125 -3.68 -2.47 16.62
C ALA A 125 -2.20 -2.23 16.96
N PRO A 126 -1.76 -2.54 18.19
CA PRO A 126 -0.34 -2.49 18.54
C PRO A 126 0.49 -3.30 17.53
N PRO A 127 1.70 -2.84 17.17
CA PRO A 127 2.54 -3.56 16.22
C PRO A 127 2.87 -4.95 16.77
N GLU A 128 2.73 -5.97 15.92
CA GLU A 128 3.07 -7.36 16.25
C GLU A 128 4.58 -7.60 16.21
N VAL A 129 5.30 -6.80 15.40
CA VAL A 129 6.74 -6.94 15.17
C VAL A 129 7.40 -5.57 15.13
N GLU A 130 8.62 -5.50 15.63
CA GLU A 130 9.45 -4.30 15.51
C GLU A 130 10.07 -4.21 14.12
N ILE A 131 10.21 -2.98 13.63
CA ILE A 131 10.86 -2.70 12.36
C ILE A 131 12.34 -2.40 12.58
N ASP A 132 13.22 -3.05 11.82
CA ASP A 132 14.65 -2.72 11.81
C ASP A 132 14.88 -1.45 10.98
N LEU A 133 14.90 -0.29 11.64
CA LEU A 133 15.03 1.01 10.98
C LEU A 133 16.33 1.16 10.17
N ILE A 134 17.41 0.51 10.60
CA ILE A 134 18.70 0.58 9.91
C ILE A 134 18.59 -0.17 8.58
N ALA A 135 18.04 -1.38 8.62
CA ALA A 135 17.79 -2.15 7.40
C ALA A 135 16.83 -1.42 6.45
N GLN A 136 15.78 -0.77 6.98
CA GLN A 136 14.85 -0.01 6.14
C GLN A 136 15.51 1.21 5.48
N GLN A 137 16.35 1.96 6.21
CA GLN A 137 17.08 3.08 5.63
C GLN A 137 18.02 2.64 4.51
N GLN A 138 18.68 1.49 4.67
CA GLN A 138 19.50 0.92 3.60
C GLN A 138 18.65 0.52 2.39
N ASN A 139 17.50 -0.13 2.60
CA ASN A 139 16.58 -0.49 1.52
C ASN A 139 16.05 0.75 0.77
N GLU A 140 15.73 1.83 1.49
CA GLU A 140 15.29 3.09 0.92
C GLU A 140 16.40 3.74 0.07
N ALA A 141 17.65 3.72 0.56
CA ALA A 141 18.80 4.18 -0.20
C ALA A 141 19.02 3.34 -1.47
N ASP A 142 18.91 2.00 -1.37
CA ASP A 142 19.06 1.09 -2.51
C ASP A 142 17.96 1.31 -3.56
N LEU A 143 16.72 1.55 -3.13
CA LEU A 143 15.59 1.90 -4.00
C LEU A 143 15.81 3.25 -4.69
N ALA A 144 16.27 4.26 -3.95
CA ALA A 144 16.58 5.58 -4.52
C ALA A 144 17.69 5.50 -5.56
N GLN A 145 18.74 4.71 -5.30
CA GLN A 145 19.81 4.44 -6.26
C GLN A 145 19.29 3.68 -7.48
N ALA A 146 18.46 2.65 -7.29
CA ALA A 146 17.86 1.89 -8.38
C ALA A 146 16.93 2.76 -9.25
N ALA A 147 16.27 3.76 -8.67
CA ALA A 147 15.42 4.71 -9.40
C ALA A 147 16.22 5.65 -10.32
N MET A 148 17.50 5.92 -10.00
CA MET A 148 18.41 6.72 -10.85
C MET A 148 18.98 5.93 -12.04
N GLN A 149 18.93 4.59 -11.98
CA GLN A 149 19.39 3.74 -13.08
C GLN A 149 18.33 3.72 -14.20
N PRO A 150 18.73 3.63 -15.49
CA PRO A 150 17.78 3.45 -16.58
C PRO A 150 16.94 2.19 -16.34
N LEU A 151 15.70 2.20 -16.85
CA LEU A 151 14.88 1.00 -16.84
C LEU A 151 15.52 -0.05 -17.75
N PRO A 152 15.52 -1.33 -17.36
CA PRO A 152 15.94 -2.39 -18.26
C PRO A 152 15.03 -2.39 -19.50
N ASP A 153 15.62 -2.64 -20.68
CA ASP A 153 14.88 -2.77 -21.94
C ASP A 153 13.86 -3.93 -21.82
N ASP A 154 12.65 -3.69 -22.30
CA ASP A 154 11.52 -4.63 -22.24
C ASP A 154 11.66 -5.73 -23.29
N ASP A 155 12.17 -6.91 -22.91
CA ASP A 155 12.07 -8.12 -23.73
C ASP A 155 10.83 -8.98 -23.40
N ASP A 156 10.04 -8.63 -22.37
CA ASP A 156 8.90 -9.44 -21.89
C ASP A 156 7.61 -8.60 -21.70
N ASP A 157 7.04 -8.10 -22.79
CA ASP A 157 5.61 -7.74 -22.86
C ASP A 157 4.77 -8.99 -23.24
N THR A 158 4.96 -10.10 -22.51
CA THR A 158 4.05 -11.27 -22.61
C THR A 158 3.47 -11.62 -21.25
N PHE A 159 2.37 -10.93 -20.92
CA PHE A 159 1.30 -11.53 -20.14
C PHE A 159 0.12 -11.74 -21.10
N GLU A 160 0.13 -12.88 -21.82
CA GLU A 160 -1.09 -13.46 -22.41
C GLU A 160 -1.90 -14.18 -21.33
#